data_AF-A0A2V8SRG2-F1
#
_entry.id   AF-A0A2V8SRG2-F1
#
_cell.length_a   1.000
_cell.length_b   1.000
_cell.length_c   1.000
_cell.angle_alpha   90.00
_cell.angle_beta   90.00
_cell.angle_gamma   90.00
#
_symmetry.space_group_name_H-M   'P 1'
#
loop_
_entity.id
_entity.type
_entity.pdbx_description
1 polymer ?
#
loop_
_entity_poly.entity_id
_entity_poly.type
_entity_poly.pdbx_seq_one_letter_code
_entity_poly.pdbx_strand_id
1 'polypeptide(L)'
;MRLFRFVVFSFLSLILAAEAIETDAWCGSAHAKDRSSQRRSTESKRPTSGIVEDIPADARQRYQNWKDELLSTEFGREQWNLYANRVDFLLTIQVSDHRKYGAGTDDFKWDDEGKLVAATITLGKNLDKGFPDPVYYPVMNSLATYDGLYDIDGDILASTKIIHEIGHVNLTAVTNATVFQKQNKLMASYNSIFLKNGYNTSDPKLVALADELGAKPIEIWEDREYNSEAIAMRYLIERIDGESFSCSVFGRMKRNISDYARSFHTKFDDMVGTGIPACRN
;
A
#
# COMPACT_ATOMS: atom_id res chain seq x y z
N MET A 1 -11.85 -49.57 -3.51
CA MET A 1 -11.19 -48.78 -4.58
C MET A 1 -12.10 -47.59 -4.92
N ARG A 2 -11.53 -46.38 -4.90
CA ARG A 2 -12.07 -45.07 -5.33
C ARG A 2 -13.16 -44.42 -4.48
N LEU A 3 -12.71 -43.60 -3.52
CA LEU A 3 -13.40 -42.41 -3.02
C LEU A 3 -12.34 -41.37 -2.66
N PHE A 4 -11.98 -40.52 -3.62
CA PHE A 4 -11.22 -39.28 -3.39
C PHE A 4 -11.44 -38.39 -4.60
N ARG A 5 -12.33 -37.40 -4.47
CA ARG A 5 -12.47 -36.20 -5.32
C ARG A 5 -13.71 -35.48 -4.82
N PHE A 6 -13.56 -34.56 -3.88
CA PHE A 6 -14.48 -33.42 -3.65
C PHE A 6 -13.95 -32.55 -2.48
N VAL A 7 -12.76 -31.97 -2.63
CA VAL A 7 -12.31 -30.84 -1.79
C VAL A 7 -11.39 -29.93 -2.62
N VAL A 8 -11.94 -29.17 -3.58
CA VAL A 8 -11.19 -28.07 -4.24
C VAL A 8 -12.08 -26.82 -4.47
N PHE A 9 -13.39 -26.85 -4.20
CA PHE A 9 -14.29 -25.74 -4.55
C PHE A 9 -14.62 -24.73 -3.43
N SER A 10 -14.05 -24.87 -2.22
CA SER A 10 -14.41 -24.00 -1.09
C SER A 10 -13.40 -22.89 -0.75
N PHE A 11 -12.27 -22.79 -1.45
CA PHE A 11 -11.31 -21.69 -1.22
C PHE A 11 -11.54 -20.47 -2.10
N LEU A 12 -12.26 -20.58 -3.23
CA LEU A 12 -12.53 -19.44 -4.10
C LEU A 12 -13.57 -18.47 -3.52
N SER A 13 -14.54 -18.98 -2.75
CA SER A 13 -15.67 -18.16 -2.27
C SER A 13 -15.34 -17.25 -1.08
N LEU A 14 -14.26 -17.53 -0.33
CA LEU A 14 -13.85 -16.69 0.80
C LEU A 14 -12.90 -15.55 0.40
N ILE A 15 -12.18 -15.68 -0.72
CA ILE A 15 -11.35 -14.60 -1.28
C ILE A 15 -12.25 -13.41 -1.73
N LEU A 16 -13.49 -13.69 -2.13
CA LEU A 16 -14.38 -12.77 -2.84
C LEU A 16 -15.19 -11.79 -1.96
N ALA A 17 -15.20 -11.96 -0.63
CA ALA A 17 -15.87 -11.00 0.27
C ALA A 17 -14.95 -9.84 0.70
N ALA A 18 -13.63 -10.05 0.68
CA ALA A 18 -12.63 -9.01 0.95
C ALA A 18 -12.54 -8.01 -0.23
N GLU A 19 -12.67 -8.50 -1.47
CA GLU A 19 -12.66 -7.67 -2.68
C GLU A 19 -13.81 -6.63 -2.69
N ALA A 20 -14.97 -6.94 -2.12
CA ALA A 20 -16.11 -6.01 -2.10
C ALA A 20 -15.90 -4.82 -1.15
N ILE A 21 -15.10 -4.96 -0.09
CA ILE A 21 -14.76 -3.88 0.84
C ILE A 21 -13.56 -3.07 0.33
N GLU A 22 -12.71 -3.66 -0.53
CA GLU A 22 -11.56 -3.01 -1.17
C GLU A 22 -11.82 -2.50 -2.59
N THR A 23 -13.03 -2.62 -3.14
CA THR A 23 -13.40 -1.94 -4.39
C THR A 23 -13.20 -0.41 -4.33
N ASP A 24 -13.25 0.18 -3.13
CA ASP A 24 -12.90 1.58 -2.86
C ASP A 24 -11.38 1.84 -2.79
N ALA A 25 -10.55 0.79 -2.62
CA ALA A 25 -9.09 0.86 -2.74
C ALA A 25 -8.63 0.68 -4.19
N TRP A 26 -9.37 -0.10 -4.99
CA TRP A 26 -9.07 -0.37 -6.41
C TRP A 26 -9.57 0.71 -7.37
N CYS A 27 -10.62 1.43 -6.99
CA CYS A 27 -11.08 2.60 -7.71
C CYS A 27 -10.60 3.84 -6.95
N GLY A 28 -9.58 4.53 -7.47
CA GLY A 28 -9.35 5.92 -7.08
C GLY A 28 -10.69 6.64 -7.11
N SER A 29 -11.16 7.06 -5.93
CA SER A 29 -12.49 7.64 -5.70
C SER A 29 -12.63 8.91 -6.53
N ALA A 30 -13.12 8.74 -7.76
CA ALA A 30 -13.51 9.83 -8.63
C ALA A 30 -14.93 10.30 -8.30
N HIS A 31 -15.36 10.32 -7.03
CA HIS A 31 -16.62 10.95 -6.63
C HIS A 31 -16.63 11.36 -5.15
N ALA A 32 -16.09 12.55 -4.86
CA ALA A 32 -16.53 13.37 -3.74
C ALA A 32 -16.64 14.84 -4.17
N LYS A 33 -17.69 15.17 -4.94
CA LYS A 33 -18.13 16.56 -5.07
C LYS A 33 -19.00 16.94 -3.88
N ASP A 34 -18.45 17.88 -3.12
CA ASP A 34 -19.12 19.04 -2.53
C ASP A 34 -20.01 18.85 -1.29
N ARG A 35 -19.44 19.23 -0.14
CA ARG A 35 -20.07 20.21 0.77
C ARG A 35 -19.00 21.13 1.34
N SER A 36 -18.66 22.17 0.60
CA SER A 36 -17.87 23.29 1.10
C SER A 36 -18.64 24.06 2.20
N SER A 37 -18.33 23.75 3.46
CA SER A 37 -18.61 24.68 4.57
C SER A 37 -17.63 25.84 4.47
N GLN A 38 -18.15 27.00 4.09
CA GLN A 38 -17.45 28.24 3.85
C GLN A 38 -16.83 28.78 5.16
N ARG A 39 -15.66 28.28 5.53
CA ARG A 39 -14.75 28.95 6.47
C ARG A 39 -13.80 29.82 5.68
N ARG A 40 -14.06 31.13 5.73
CA ARG A 40 -13.18 32.20 5.24
C ARG A 40 -11.88 32.12 6.06
N SER A 41 -10.90 31.38 5.56
CA SER A 41 -9.55 31.36 6.11
C SER A 41 -8.69 32.31 5.29
N THR A 42 -7.95 33.16 5.99
CA THR A 42 -6.87 33.97 5.45
C THR A 42 -5.92 33.06 4.70
N GLU A 43 -5.87 33.22 3.38
CA GLU A 43 -5.09 32.41 2.44
C GLU A 43 -3.60 32.72 2.61
N SER A 44 -3.02 32.17 3.68
CA SER A 44 -1.59 31.89 3.74
C SER A 44 -1.26 31.04 2.52
N LYS A 45 -0.36 31.52 1.65
CA LYS A 45 0.14 30.74 0.50
C LYS A 45 0.48 29.34 0.98
N ARG A 46 -0.32 28.34 0.58
CA ARG A 46 -0.03 26.94 0.89
C ARG A 46 1.33 26.61 0.27
N PRO A 47 2.18 25.85 0.95
CA PRO A 47 3.44 25.40 0.36
C PRO A 47 3.14 24.69 -0.96
N THR A 48 3.91 25.00 -2.00
CA THR A 48 3.74 24.45 -3.35
C THR A 48 4.69 23.30 -3.65
N SER A 49 5.54 22.92 -2.69
CA SER A 49 6.59 21.92 -2.87
C SER A 49 7.00 21.29 -1.53
N GLY A 50 7.73 20.18 -1.58
CA GLY A 50 8.17 19.42 -0.41
C GLY A 50 7.07 18.53 0.16
N ILE A 51 7.17 18.23 1.45
CA ILE A 51 6.13 17.52 2.21
C ILE A 51 5.29 18.54 2.98
N VAL A 52 3.97 18.46 2.83
CA VAL A 52 2.97 19.23 3.59
C VAL A 52 2.18 18.27 4.46
N GLU A 53 2.18 18.52 5.77
CA GLU A 53 1.51 17.69 6.77
C GLU A 53 0.20 18.36 7.22
N ASP A 54 -0.93 17.98 6.62
CA ASP A 54 -2.26 18.49 6.96
C ASP A 54 -2.91 17.61 8.05
N ILE A 55 -2.40 17.75 9.27
CA ILE A 55 -2.75 16.87 10.39
C ILE A 55 -3.73 17.57 11.35
N PRO A 56 -4.94 17.00 11.57
CA PRO A 56 -5.93 17.56 12.47
C PRO A 56 -5.40 17.52 13.91
N ALA A 57 -5.79 18.52 14.71
CA ALA A 57 -5.21 18.75 16.04
C ALA A 57 -5.32 17.54 16.98
N ASP A 58 -6.40 16.76 16.89
CA ASP A 58 -6.66 15.55 17.67
C ASP A 58 -5.79 14.34 17.28
N ALA A 59 -5.10 14.40 16.14
CA ALA A 59 -4.21 13.36 15.64
C ALA A 59 -2.72 13.73 15.68
N ARG A 60 -2.37 15.02 15.87
CA ARG A 60 -0.98 15.51 15.75
C ARG A 60 0.03 14.74 16.57
N GLN A 61 -0.24 14.48 17.84
CA GLN A 61 0.72 13.78 18.69
C GLN A 61 0.96 12.34 18.20
N ARG A 62 -0.11 11.61 17.86
CA ARG A 62 0.02 10.24 17.34
C ARG A 62 0.78 10.22 16.02
N TYR A 63 0.42 11.12 15.11
CA TYR A 63 1.14 11.27 13.84
C TYR A 63 2.62 11.57 14.05
N GLN A 64 2.96 12.46 14.98
CA GLN A 64 4.35 12.78 15.27
C GLN A 64 5.11 11.56 15.79
N ASN A 65 4.50 10.74 16.67
CA ASN A 65 5.11 9.50 17.11
C ASN A 65 5.34 8.53 15.92
N TRP A 66 4.35 8.34 15.05
CA TRP A 66 4.50 7.49 13.85
C TRP A 66 5.60 8.00 12.92
N LYS A 67 5.71 9.32 12.77
CA LYS A 67 6.78 9.92 11.97
C LYS A 67 8.14 9.75 12.63
N ASP A 68 8.24 9.97 13.94
CA ASP A 68 9.50 9.80 14.67
C ASP A 68 9.98 8.35 14.62
N GLU A 69 9.06 7.40 14.75
CA GLU A 69 9.30 5.97 14.61
C GLU A 69 9.78 5.62 13.19
N LEU A 70 9.12 6.14 12.14
CA LEU A 70 9.59 6.01 10.75
C LEU A 70 11.02 6.57 10.57
N LEU A 71 11.27 7.76 11.11
CA LEU A 71 12.56 8.46 10.96
C LEU A 71 13.65 7.93 11.91
N SER A 72 13.33 6.92 12.74
CA SER A 72 14.32 6.26 13.60
C SER A 72 15.33 5.44 12.78
N THR A 73 14.94 4.94 11.61
CA THR A 73 15.81 4.20 10.68
C THR A 73 16.47 5.11 9.65
N GLU A 74 17.67 4.75 9.20
CA GLU A 74 18.35 5.35 8.05
C GLU A 74 17.51 5.21 6.80
N PHE A 75 17.02 4.00 6.49
CA PHE A 75 16.15 3.80 5.32
C PHE A 75 14.89 4.69 5.37
N GLY A 76 14.21 4.78 6.51
CA GLY A 76 13.03 5.64 6.67
C GLY A 76 13.36 7.13 6.45
N ARG A 77 14.50 7.61 6.99
CA ARG A 77 14.98 8.98 6.72
C ARG A 77 15.30 9.21 5.25
N GLU A 78 15.94 8.26 4.59
CA GLU A 78 16.26 8.37 3.16
C GLU A 78 14.99 8.50 2.32
N GLN A 79 14.02 7.59 2.52
CA GLN A 79 12.75 7.61 1.79
C GLN A 79 11.97 8.91 2.04
N TRP A 80 11.96 9.42 3.26
CA TRP A 80 11.36 10.71 3.58
C TRP A 80 12.06 11.87 2.87
N ASN A 81 13.40 11.88 2.90
CA ASN A 81 14.22 12.94 2.33
C ASN A 81 14.17 13.00 0.79
N LEU A 82 13.77 11.91 0.12
CA LEU A 82 13.47 11.93 -1.32
C LEU A 82 12.44 13.00 -1.69
N TYR A 83 11.53 13.36 -0.78
CA TYR A 83 10.45 14.31 -1.05
C TYR A 83 10.50 15.58 -0.20
N ALA A 84 11.04 15.50 1.03
CA ALA A 84 11.01 16.61 1.99
C ALA A 84 11.52 17.95 1.44
N ASN A 85 12.55 17.91 0.59
CA ASN A 85 13.22 19.10 0.04
C ASN A 85 13.05 19.26 -1.48
N ARG A 86 12.15 18.51 -2.11
CA ARG A 86 11.91 18.62 -3.55
C ARG A 86 11.11 19.87 -3.88
N VAL A 87 11.71 20.76 -4.68
CA VAL A 87 11.09 22.03 -5.09
C VAL A 87 10.08 21.87 -6.23
N ASP A 88 10.11 20.74 -6.92
CA ASP A 88 9.34 20.42 -8.13
C ASP A 88 8.21 19.41 -7.88
N PHE A 89 8.00 19.05 -6.62
CA PHE A 89 7.04 18.03 -6.22
C PHE A 89 6.39 18.38 -4.90
N LEU A 90 5.09 18.13 -4.76
CA LEU A 90 4.33 18.32 -3.53
C LEU A 90 3.73 16.99 -3.05
N LEU A 91 4.21 16.51 -1.91
CA LEU A 91 3.57 15.41 -1.17
C LEU A 91 2.68 15.98 -0.07
N THR A 92 1.39 15.70 -0.10
CA THR A 92 0.49 16.01 1.02
C THR A 92 0.30 14.76 1.86
N ILE A 93 0.54 14.84 3.18
CA ILE A 93 0.20 13.78 4.12
C ILE A 93 -0.92 14.31 5.02
N GLN A 94 -2.04 13.60 5.04
CA GLN A 94 -3.20 13.98 5.83
C GLN A 94 -3.73 12.79 6.64
N VAL A 95 -4.47 13.09 7.71
CA VAL A 95 -5.15 12.07 8.53
C VAL A 95 -6.65 12.22 8.41
N SER A 96 -7.36 11.10 8.21
CA SER A 96 -8.80 11.10 8.06
C SER A 96 -9.52 9.94 8.75
N ASP A 97 -10.75 10.20 9.20
CA ASP A 97 -11.61 9.21 9.84
C ASP A 97 -12.05 8.10 8.88
N HIS A 98 -12.21 8.39 7.59
CA HIS A 98 -12.78 7.44 6.62
C HIS A 98 -11.88 6.23 6.34
N ARG A 99 -10.54 6.38 6.45
CA ARG A 99 -9.59 5.28 6.28
C ARG A 99 -9.50 4.36 7.50
N LYS A 100 -10.04 4.76 8.66
CA LYS A 100 -10.04 4.01 9.94
C LYS A 100 -8.63 3.54 10.37
N TYR A 101 -8.27 2.32 9.98
CA TYR A 101 -7.04 1.59 10.33
C TYR A 101 -6.05 1.50 9.15
N GLY A 102 -6.50 1.81 7.93
CA GLY A 102 -5.70 1.74 6.73
C GLY A 102 -5.05 3.06 6.35
N ALA A 103 -4.29 3.03 5.26
CA ALA A 103 -3.82 4.20 4.56
C ALA A 103 -4.11 4.05 3.05
N GLY A 104 -3.78 5.07 2.27
CA GLY A 104 -3.82 4.98 0.83
C GLY A 104 -3.17 6.21 0.20
N THR A 105 -2.64 6.02 -1.01
CA THR A 105 -2.01 7.06 -1.80
C THR A 105 -2.86 7.35 -3.03
N ASP A 106 -3.27 8.61 -3.20
CA ASP A 106 -4.17 9.07 -4.24
C ASP A 106 -3.78 10.48 -4.74
N ASP A 107 -4.67 11.10 -5.53
CA ASP A 107 -4.54 12.47 -6.06
C ASP A 107 -3.22 12.77 -6.79
N PHE A 108 -2.67 11.77 -7.48
CA PHE A 108 -1.50 11.92 -8.31
C PHE A 108 -1.71 12.97 -9.41
N LYS A 109 -0.74 13.86 -9.58
CA LYS A 109 -0.72 14.89 -10.63
C LYS A 109 0.59 14.86 -11.39
N TRP A 110 0.49 15.03 -12.69
CA TRP A 110 1.63 15.13 -13.59
C TRP A 110 1.60 16.49 -14.28
N ASP A 111 2.79 16.99 -14.64
CA ASP A 111 2.92 18.14 -15.52
C ASP A 111 2.73 17.74 -17.00
N ASP A 112 2.86 18.72 -17.89
CA ASP A 112 2.71 18.54 -19.34
C ASP A 112 3.82 17.66 -19.95
N GLU A 113 4.93 17.44 -19.22
CA GLU A 113 6.02 16.55 -19.62
C GLU A 113 5.81 15.10 -19.11
N GLY A 114 4.72 14.87 -18.38
CA GLY A 114 4.40 13.56 -17.80
C GLY A 114 5.22 13.23 -16.57
N LYS A 115 5.84 14.21 -15.93
CA LYS A 115 6.56 14.04 -14.66
C LYS A 115 5.60 14.20 -13.49
N LEU A 116 5.70 13.33 -12.49
CA LEU A 116 4.88 13.41 -11.29
C LEU A 116 5.26 14.66 -10.47
N VAL A 117 4.28 15.53 -10.22
CA VAL A 117 4.44 16.82 -9.51
C VAL A 117 3.64 16.91 -8.21
N ALA A 118 2.67 16.02 -7.98
CA ALA A 118 2.01 15.92 -6.68
C ALA A 118 1.40 14.54 -6.42
N ALA A 119 1.26 14.21 -5.13
CA ALA A 119 0.51 13.06 -4.62
C ALA A 119 -0.03 13.35 -3.20
N THR A 120 -1.05 12.62 -2.78
CA THR A 120 -1.60 12.69 -1.42
C THR A 120 -1.53 11.32 -0.76
N ILE A 121 -0.97 11.25 0.45
CA ILE A 121 -1.07 10.10 1.34
C ILE A 121 -2.14 10.41 2.39
N THR A 122 -3.17 9.57 2.46
CA THR A 122 -4.24 9.67 3.45
C THR A 122 -4.13 8.56 4.46
N LEU A 123 -3.85 8.92 5.71
CA LEU A 123 -3.70 8.01 6.84
C LEU A 123 -5.01 7.88 7.64
N GLY A 124 -5.31 6.68 8.12
CA GLY A 124 -6.39 6.46 9.09
C GLY A 124 -6.09 7.03 10.47
N LYS A 125 -7.12 7.43 11.23
CA LYS A 125 -6.94 7.96 12.60
C LYS A 125 -6.36 6.97 13.60
N ASN A 126 -6.51 5.66 13.33
CA ASN A 126 -6.06 4.55 14.16
C ASN A 126 -5.07 3.67 13.36
N LEU A 127 -4.14 4.30 12.63
CA LEU A 127 -3.20 3.62 11.74
C LEU A 127 -2.32 2.59 12.48
N ASP A 128 -2.08 2.84 13.77
CA ASP A 128 -1.41 2.00 14.76
C ASP A 128 -2.14 0.70 15.10
N LYS A 129 -3.30 0.45 14.49
CA LYS A 129 -4.15 -0.72 14.75
C LYS A 129 -4.57 -1.39 13.46
N GLY A 130 -5.04 -2.62 13.60
CA GLY A 130 -5.61 -3.41 12.51
C GLY A 130 -4.54 -3.90 11.54
N PHE A 131 -4.54 -5.21 11.31
CA PHE A 131 -3.61 -5.84 10.37
C PHE A 131 -4.36 -6.23 9.10
N PRO A 132 -3.77 -5.99 7.92
CA PRO A 132 -4.38 -6.37 6.65
C PRO A 132 -4.34 -7.89 6.44
N ASP A 133 -5.05 -8.39 5.43
CA ASP A 133 -5.05 -9.81 5.05
C ASP A 133 -3.68 -10.21 4.45
N PRO A 134 -3.10 -11.36 4.85
CA PRO A 134 -1.79 -11.79 4.34
C PRO A 134 -1.76 -12.13 2.85
N VAL A 135 -2.91 -12.40 2.22
CA VAL A 135 -3.01 -12.61 0.77
C VAL A 135 -2.56 -11.36 0.03
N TYR A 136 -2.99 -10.19 0.52
CA TYR A 136 -2.75 -8.93 -0.15
C TYR A 136 -1.53 -8.19 0.39
N TYR A 137 -1.22 -8.35 1.69
CA TYR A 137 -0.16 -7.61 2.38
C TYR A 137 0.71 -8.56 3.22
N PRO A 138 1.52 -9.43 2.57
CA PRO A 138 2.25 -10.51 3.23
C PRO A 138 3.29 -10.03 4.24
N VAL A 139 3.88 -8.85 4.03
CA VAL A 139 4.87 -8.22 4.90
C VAL A 139 4.17 -7.50 6.04
N MET A 140 3.23 -6.61 5.75
CA MET A 140 2.56 -5.83 6.81
C MET A 140 1.75 -6.73 7.75
N ASN A 141 1.12 -7.79 7.24
CA ASN A 141 0.43 -8.79 8.05
C ASN A 141 1.38 -9.51 9.02
N SER A 142 2.67 -9.65 8.71
CA SER A 142 3.62 -10.39 9.56
C SER A 142 3.77 -9.82 10.98
N LEU A 143 3.42 -8.54 11.17
CA LEU A 143 3.38 -7.85 12.46
C LEU A 143 2.17 -8.24 13.32
N ALA A 144 1.19 -8.96 12.78
CA ALA A 144 0.00 -9.36 13.52
C ALA A 144 0.33 -10.39 14.61
N THR A 145 -0.01 -10.12 15.86
CA THR A 145 0.32 -10.97 17.02
C THR A 145 -0.77 -12.01 17.31
N TYR A 146 -0.90 -13.04 16.47
CA TYR A 146 -1.96 -14.06 16.60
C TYR A 146 -1.81 -15.03 17.79
N ASP A 147 -0.60 -15.18 18.31
CA ASP A 147 -0.23 -16.18 19.32
C ASP A 147 0.10 -15.57 20.69
N GLY A 148 0.05 -14.23 20.82
CA GLY A 148 0.39 -13.51 22.05
C GLY A 148 1.85 -13.71 22.49
N LEU A 149 2.73 -14.21 21.61
CA LEU A 149 4.13 -14.51 21.95
C LEU A 149 4.97 -13.26 22.15
N TYR A 150 4.53 -12.13 21.62
CA TYR A 150 5.16 -10.82 21.73
C TYR A 150 4.12 -9.74 21.48
N ASP A 151 4.44 -8.53 21.92
CA ASP A 151 3.66 -7.32 21.65
C ASP A 151 4.47 -6.42 20.72
N ILE A 152 3.87 -6.02 19.61
CA ILE A 152 4.50 -5.08 18.66
C ILE A 152 3.88 -3.72 18.93
N ASP A 153 4.75 -2.73 19.12
CA ASP A 153 4.31 -1.35 19.27
C ASP A 153 3.49 -0.92 18.05
N GLY A 154 2.31 -0.34 18.30
CA GLY A 154 1.43 0.17 17.26
C GLY A 154 2.12 1.23 16.39
N ASP A 155 3.10 1.96 16.93
CA ASP A 155 3.88 2.94 16.17
C ASP A 155 4.73 2.26 15.08
N ILE A 156 5.24 1.02 15.30
CA ILE A 156 5.94 0.23 14.27
C ILE A 156 4.98 -0.09 13.11
N LEU A 157 3.75 -0.53 13.43
CA LEU A 157 2.73 -0.83 12.41
C LEU A 157 2.34 0.42 11.63
N ALA A 158 2.10 1.54 12.31
CA ALA A 158 1.76 2.81 11.68
C ALA A 158 2.87 3.29 10.74
N SER A 159 4.13 3.24 11.18
CA SER A 159 5.29 3.62 10.37
C SER A 159 5.48 2.71 9.16
N THR A 160 5.22 1.40 9.34
CA THR A 160 5.23 0.41 8.25
C THR A 160 4.17 0.74 7.18
N LYS A 161 2.98 1.17 7.61
CA LYS A 161 1.94 1.66 6.68
C LYS A 161 2.37 2.94 5.98
N ILE A 162 2.96 3.90 6.68
CA ILE A 162 3.43 5.15 6.05
C ILE A 162 4.49 4.86 4.99
N ILE A 163 5.48 4.00 5.28
CA ILE A 163 6.54 3.69 4.32
C ILE A 163 6.03 2.87 3.12
N HIS A 164 5.01 2.04 3.32
CA HIS A 164 4.27 1.38 2.22
C HIS A 164 3.65 2.42 1.28
N GLU A 165 2.97 3.43 1.82
CA GLU A 165 2.37 4.51 1.02
C GLU A 165 3.44 5.33 0.27
N ILE A 166 4.58 5.62 0.91
CA ILE A 166 5.73 6.24 0.23
C ILE A 166 6.21 5.36 -0.93
N GLY A 167 6.13 4.02 -0.79
CA GLY A 167 6.40 3.07 -1.86
C GLY A 167 5.53 3.28 -3.10
N HIS A 168 4.24 3.57 -2.92
CA HIS A 168 3.36 3.91 -4.06
C HIS A 168 3.77 5.22 -4.74
N VAL A 169 4.18 6.23 -3.97
CA VAL A 169 4.69 7.49 -4.52
C VAL A 169 5.96 7.22 -5.33
N ASN A 170 6.90 6.44 -4.80
CA ASN A 170 8.15 6.06 -5.48
C ASN A 170 7.88 5.36 -6.81
N LEU A 171 7.03 4.33 -6.80
CA LEU A 171 6.68 3.60 -8.00
C LEU A 171 6.03 4.51 -9.04
N THR A 172 5.09 5.35 -8.60
CA THR A 172 4.37 6.26 -9.50
C THR A 172 5.29 7.33 -10.09
N ALA A 173 6.28 7.80 -9.32
CA ALA A 173 7.24 8.82 -9.76
C ALA A 173 8.14 8.34 -10.90
N VAL A 174 8.38 7.04 -11.01
CA VAL A 174 9.21 6.44 -12.08
C VAL A 174 8.38 5.77 -13.19
N THR A 175 7.06 5.62 -12.98
CA THR A 175 6.16 5.04 -13.97
C THR A 175 5.77 6.07 -15.02
N ASN A 176 5.69 5.67 -16.29
CA ASN A 176 5.18 6.54 -17.35
C ASN A 176 3.74 7.00 -17.04
N ALA A 177 3.51 8.31 -16.98
CA ALA A 177 2.22 8.89 -16.62
C ALA A 177 1.06 8.37 -17.48
N THR A 178 1.26 8.32 -18.80
CA THR A 178 0.24 7.85 -19.75
C THR A 178 -0.13 6.40 -19.48
N VAL A 179 0.86 5.54 -19.20
CA VAL A 179 0.62 4.13 -18.84
C VAL A 179 -0.17 4.04 -17.54
N PHE A 180 0.26 4.75 -16.49
CA PHE A 180 -0.39 4.71 -15.18
C PHE A 180 -1.85 5.17 -15.24
N GLN A 181 -2.10 6.31 -15.89
CA GLN A 181 -3.43 6.87 -16.08
C GLN A 181 -4.33 5.95 -16.91
N LYS A 182 -3.80 5.37 -17.99
CA LYS A 182 -4.50 4.39 -18.81
C LYS A 182 -4.89 3.17 -17.99
N GLN A 183 -3.96 2.62 -17.21
CA GLN A 183 -4.21 1.47 -16.35
C GLN A 183 -5.34 1.75 -15.35
N ASN A 184 -5.29 2.87 -14.63
CA ASN A 184 -6.33 3.23 -13.66
C ASN A 184 -7.72 3.31 -14.29
N LYS A 185 -7.81 3.91 -15.48
CA LYS A 185 -9.09 4.04 -16.20
C LYS A 185 -9.62 2.70 -16.70
N LEU A 186 -8.77 1.88 -17.29
CA LEU A 186 -9.17 0.62 -17.91
C LEU A 186 -9.40 -0.49 -16.89
N MET A 187 -8.65 -0.52 -15.78
CA MET A 187 -8.89 -1.47 -14.68
C MET A 187 -10.30 -1.30 -14.09
N ALA A 188 -10.76 -0.07 -13.87
CA ALA A 188 -12.12 0.19 -13.41
C ALA A 188 -13.18 -0.35 -14.39
N SER A 189 -12.94 -0.20 -15.69
CA SER A 189 -13.82 -0.72 -16.74
C SER A 189 -13.82 -2.25 -16.79
N TYR A 190 -12.63 -2.87 -16.70
CA TYR A 190 -12.45 -4.31 -16.62
C TYR A 190 -13.22 -4.88 -15.42
N ASN A 191 -12.98 -4.35 -14.23
CA ASN A 191 -13.58 -4.87 -12.99
C ASN A 191 -15.11 -4.74 -13.02
N SER A 192 -15.65 -3.65 -13.58
CA SER A 192 -17.11 -3.52 -13.75
C SER A 192 -17.71 -4.63 -14.63
N ILE A 193 -17.03 -5.00 -15.72
CA ILE A 193 -17.48 -6.07 -16.62
C ILE A 193 -17.31 -7.43 -15.95
N PHE A 194 -16.16 -7.67 -15.31
CA PHE A 194 -15.83 -8.92 -14.62
C PHE A 194 -16.83 -9.27 -13.53
N LEU A 195 -17.26 -8.28 -12.73
CA LEU A 195 -18.30 -8.48 -11.73
C LEU A 195 -19.67 -8.76 -12.38
N LYS A 196 -20.04 -8.01 -13.42
CA LYS A 196 -21.36 -8.14 -14.09
C LYS A 196 -21.51 -9.44 -14.87
N ASN A 197 -20.42 -9.97 -15.42
CA ASN A 197 -20.44 -11.19 -16.24
C ASN A 197 -20.27 -12.48 -15.44
N GLY A 198 -20.31 -12.39 -14.10
CA GLY A 198 -20.19 -13.55 -13.22
C GLY A 198 -18.77 -14.11 -13.16
N TYR A 199 -17.76 -13.23 -13.19
CA TYR A 199 -16.34 -13.59 -13.12
C TYR A 199 -15.84 -14.41 -14.31
N ASN A 200 -16.48 -14.26 -15.47
CA ASN A 200 -16.05 -14.94 -16.69
C ASN A 200 -14.84 -14.24 -17.30
N THR A 201 -13.64 -14.70 -16.95
CA THR A 201 -12.35 -14.19 -17.47
C THR A 201 -12.17 -14.40 -18.98
N SER A 202 -12.99 -15.25 -19.61
CA SER A 202 -12.93 -15.52 -21.05
C SER A 202 -13.86 -14.63 -21.88
N ASP A 203 -14.55 -13.68 -21.25
CA ASP A 203 -15.33 -12.67 -21.96
C ASP A 203 -14.42 -11.90 -22.95
N PRO A 204 -14.75 -11.84 -24.25
CA PRO A 204 -13.92 -11.18 -25.25
C PRO A 204 -13.60 -9.72 -24.93
N LYS A 205 -14.50 -9.02 -24.20
CA LYS A 205 -14.25 -7.63 -23.78
C LYS A 205 -13.18 -7.55 -22.69
N LEU A 206 -13.16 -8.50 -21.76
CA LEU A 206 -12.13 -8.55 -20.73
C LEU A 206 -10.77 -8.90 -21.31
N VAL A 207 -10.72 -9.85 -22.25
CA VAL A 207 -9.49 -10.21 -22.97
C VAL A 207 -8.94 -8.99 -23.71
N ALA A 208 -9.77 -8.29 -24.49
CA ALA A 208 -9.36 -7.08 -25.21
C ALA A 208 -8.87 -5.96 -24.26
N LEU A 209 -9.53 -5.78 -23.10
CA LEU A 209 -9.08 -4.81 -22.09
C LEU A 209 -7.74 -5.21 -21.46
N ALA A 210 -7.52 -6.50 -21.16
CA ALA A 210 -6.25 -6.99 -20.63
C ALA A 210 -5.11 -6.80 -21.65
N ASP A 211 -5.37 -7.09 -22.94
CA ASP A 211 -4.42 -6.84 -24.02
C ASP A 211 -4.06 -5.34 -24.12
N GLU A 212 -5.07 -4.47 -23.99
CA GLU A 212 -4.86 -3.01 -24.02
C GLU A 212 -4.11 -2.50 -22.78
N LEU A 213 -4.35 -3.10 -21.61
CA LEU A 213 -3.64 -2.85 -20.36
C LEU A 213 -2.18 -3.35 -20.39
N GLY A 214 -1.89 -4.34 -21.23
CA GLY A 214 -0.61 -5.05 -21.28
C GLY A 214 -0.46 -6.15 -20.22
N ALA A 215 -1.44 -6.29 -19.33
CA ALA A 215 -1.52 -7.27 -18.26
C ALA A 215 -2.95 -7.32 -17.71
N LYS A 216 -3.29 -8.37 -16.93
CA LYS A 216 -4.56 -8.41 -16.20
C LYS A 216 -4.53 -7.42 -15.03
N PRO A 217 -5.69 -6.87 -14.62
CA PRO A 217 -5.75 -5.96 -13.47
C PRO A 217 -5.13 -6.52 -12.19
N ILE A 218 -5.31 -7.81 -11.91
CA ILE A 218 -4.72 -8.44 -10.72
C ILE A 218 -3.18 -8.42 -10.78
N GLU A 219 -2.58 -8.67 -11.94
CA GLU A 219 -1.12 -8.66 -12.12
C GLU A 219 -0.57 -7.24 -11.96
N ILE A 220 -1.29 -6.23 -12.46
CA ILE A 220 -0.93 -4.81 -12.29
C ILE A 220 -1.04 -4.40 -10.80
N TRP A 221 -2.08 -4.87 -10.12
CA TRP A 221 -2.29 -4.60 -8.71
C TRP A 221 -1.20 -5.27 -7.86
N GLU A 222 -0.92 -6.56 -8.08
CA GLU A 222 0.16 -7.29 -7.40
C GLU A 222 1.50 -6.60 -7.59
N ASP A 223 1.80 -6.15 -8.82
CA ASP A 223 3.01 -5.39 -9.08
C ASP A 223 3.11 -4.11 -8.26
N ARG A 224 2.02 -3.35 -8.16
CA ARG A 224 1.98 -2.08 -7.42
C ARG A 224 2.09 -2.28 -5.91
N GLU A 225 1.32 -3.20 -5.35
CA GLU A 225 1.30 -3.44 -3.91
C GLU A 225 2.57 -4.15 -3.43
N TYR A 226 3.05 -5.17 -4.15
CA TYR A 226 4.23 -5.90 -3.71
C TYR A 226 5.52 -5.08 -3.85
N ASN A 227 5.57 -4.09 -4.74
CA ASN A 227 6.65 -3.09 -4.72
C ASN A 227 6.64 -2.27 -3.41
N SER A 228 5.46 -1.83 -2.97
CA SER A 228 5.32 -1.09 -1.71
C SER A 228 5.57 -1.96 -0.47
N GLU A 229 5.10 -3.22 -0.46
CA GLU A 229 5.39 -4.18 0.61
C GLU A 229 6.88 -4.51 0.68
N ALA A 230 7.60 -4.57 -0.45
CA ALA A 230 9.04 -4.78 -0.44
C ALA A 230 9.80 -3.59 0.17
N ILE A 231 9.33 -2.36 -0.06
CA ILE A 231 9.84 -1.16 0.61
C ILE A 231 9.55 -1.21 2.12
N ALA A 232 8.34 -1.63 2.51
CA ALA A 232 7.98 -1.84 3.91
C ALA A 232 8.83 -2.95 4.58
N MET A 233 9.15 -4.02 3.85
CA MET A 233 10.03 -5.10 4.32
C MET A 233 11.43 -4.57 4.59
N ARG A 234 11.99 -3.77 3.68
CA ARG A 234 13.31 -3.17 3.86
C ARG A 234 13.37 -2.27 5.10
N TYR A 235 12.35 -1.43 5.31
CA TYR A 235 12.21 -0.63 6.53
C TYR A 235 12.17 -1.50 7.79
N LEU A 236 11.31 -2.53 7.80
CA LEU A 236 11.14 -3.39 8.96
C LEU A 236 12.42 -4.14 9.31
N ILE A 237 13.14 -4.65 8.32
CA ILE A 237 14.41 -5.35 8.55
C ILE A 237 15.38 -4.47 9.32
N GLU A 238 15.54 -3.21 8.91
CA GLU A 238 16.40 -2.29 9.65
C GLU A 238 15.83 -1.96 11.03
N ARG A 239 14.52 -1.71 11.11
CA ARG A 239 13.89 -1.25 12.35
C ARG A 239 13.94 -2.31 13.46
N ILE A 240 13.65 -3.56 13.13
CA ILE A 240 13.42 -4.59 14.14
C ILE A 240 14.59 -5.56 14.30
N ASP A 241 15.72 -5.41 13.59
CA ASP A 241 16.86 -6.36 13.64
C ASP A 241 17.32 -6.69 15.08
N GLY A 242 17.30 -5.69 15.97
CA GLY A 242 17.67 -5.84 17.38
C GLY A 242 16.56 -6.30 18.32
N GLU A 243 15.32 -6.42 17.86
CA GLU A 243 14.17 -6.72 18.70
C GLU A 243 14.06 -8.22 18.99
N SER A 244 13.57 -8.58 20.18
CA SER A 244 13.44 -9.99 20.59
C SER A 244 12.50 -10.82 19.71
N PHE A 245 11.56 -10.16 19.02
CA PHE A 245 10.57 -10.78 18.14
C PHE A 245 10.99 -10.80 16.66
N SER A 246 12.12 -10.19 16.29
CA SER A 246 12.55 -9.98 14.90
C SER A 246 12.50 -11.24 14.06
N CYS A 247 13.06 -12.34 14.56
CA CYS A 247 13.09 -13.61 13.86
C CYS A 247 11.72 -14.24 13.64
N SER A 248 10.79 -14.02 14.57
CA SER A 248 9.42 -14.50 14.41
C SER A 248 8.70 -13.73 13.32
N VAL A 249 8.89 -12.41 13.26
CA VAL A 249 8.36 -11.54 12.21
C VAL A 249 8.96 -11.88 10.85
N PHE A 250 10.29 -11.97 10.72
CA PHE A 250 10.94 -12.35 9.46
C PHE A 250 10.55 -13.76 8.99
N GLY A 251 10.41 -14.70 9.92
CA GLY A 251 9.90 -16.03 9.61
C GLY A 251 8.47 -16.01 9.07
N ARG A 252 7.61 -15.12 9.59
CA ARG A 252 6.24 -14.92 9.07
C ARG A 252 6.24 -14.25 7.71
N MET A 253 7.03 -13.19 7.50
CA MET A 253 7.19 -12.57 6.17
C MET A 253 7.56 -13.60 5.11
N LYS A 254 8.58 -14.42 5.37
CA LYS A 254 9.02 -15.46 4.44
C LYS A 254 7.93 -16.48 4.12
N ARG A 255 7.16 -16.91 5.12
CA ARG A 255 6.02 -17.82 4.91
C ARG A 255 4.93 -17.15 4.09
N ASN A 256 4.47 -15.98 4.50
CA ASN A 256 3.42 -15.24 3.80
C ASN A 256 3.81 -14.96 2.33
N ILE A 257 5.03 -14.52 2.05
CA ILE A 257 5.53 -14.30 0.69
C ILE A 257 5.55 -15.61 -0.10
N SER A 258 6.02 -16.71 0.49
CA SER A 258 6.04 -18.02 -0.17
C SER A 258 4.64 -18.55 -0.48
N ASP A 259 3.66 -18.28 0.39
CA ASP A 259 2.30 -18.81 0.29
C ASP A 259 1.44 -17.96 -0.66
N TYR A 260 1.59 -16.63 -0.63
CA TYR A 260 0.68 -15.70 -1.32
C TYR A 260 1.33 -14.90 -2.46
N ALA A 261 2.62 -14.56 -2.34
CA ALA A 261 3.32 -13.69 -3.31
C ALA A 261 4.49 -14.43 -4.02
N ARG A 262 4.34 -15.74 -4.25
CA ARG A 262 5.43 -16.62 -4.69
C ARG A 262 6.10 -16.17 -5.99
N SER A 263 5.30 -15.70 -6.96
CA SER A 263 5.78 -15.19 -8.24
C SER A 263 6.62 -13.90 -8.10
N PHE A 264 6.58 -13.24 -6.94
CA PHE A 264 7.25 -11.99 -6.67
C PHE A 264 8.46 -12.14 -5.72
N HIS A 265 8.83 -13.37 -5.33
CA HIS A 265 9.92 -13.62 -4.36
C HIS A 265 11.23 -12.90 -4.74
N THR A 266 11.62 -12.92 -6.03
CA THR A 266 12.82 -12.22 -6.50
C THR A 266 12.78 -10.72 -6.24
N LYS A 267 11.61 -10.07 -6.35
CA LYS A 267 11.49 -8.63 -6.05
C LYS A 267 11.70 -8.33 -4.57
N PHE A 268 11.17 -9.16 -3.69
CA PHE A 268 11.42 -9.05 -2.26
C PHE A 268 12.91 -9.28 -1.93
N ASP A 269 13.54 -10.28 -2.56
CA ASP A 269 14.97 -10.55 -2.39
C ASP A 269 15.85 -9.38 -2.89
N ASP A 270 15.55 -8.82 -4.06
CA ASP A 270 16.31 -7.74 -4.68
C ASP A 270 16.26 -6.44 -3.84
N MET A 271 15.08 -6.10 -3.30
CA MET A 271 14.88 -4.90 -2.46
C MET A 271 15.55 -5.00 -1.09
N VAL A 272 15.69 -6.21 -0.56
CA VAL A 272 16.29 -6.45 0.76
C VAL A 272 17.81 -6.69 0.65
N GLY A 273 18.29 -7.10 -0.53
CA GLY A 273 19.62 -7.65 -0.71
C GLY A 273 19.79 -8.96 0.05
N THR A 274 21.03 -9.46 0.18
CA THR A 274 21.34 -10.69 0.95
C THR A 274 21.24 -10.52 2.48
N GLY A 275 20.61 -9.44 2.95
CA GLY A 275 20.77 -8.91 4.31
C GLY A 275 19.70 -9.30 5.32
N ILE A 276 18.90 -10.35 5.09
CA ILE A 276 18.02 -10.85 6.17
C ILE A 276 18.92 -11.45 7.26
N PRO A 277 18.86 -10.95 8.50
CA PRO A 277 19.66 -11.46 9.61
C PRO A 277 19.49 -12.98 9.75
N ALA A 278 20.60 -13.68 9.98
CA ALA A 278 20.57 -15.13 10.15
C ALA A 278 19.87 -15.49 11.47
N CYS A 279 18.57 -15.72 11.39
CA CYS A 279 17.79 -16.25 12.51
C CYS A 279 18.23 -17.69 12.79
N ARG A 280 18.81 -17.91 13.97
CA ARG A 280 19.07 -19.26 14.46
C ARG A 280 17.74 -19.86 14.90
N ASN A 281 17.30 -20.89 14.20
CA ASN A 281 16.21 -21.76 14.65
C ASN A 281 16.60 -22.51 15.92
#